data_AF-A0A1A0NEU7-F1
#
_entry.id   AF-A0A1A0NEU7-F1
#
_cell.length_a   1.000
_cell.length_b   1.000
_cell.length_c   1.000
_cell.angle_alpha   90.00
_cell.angle_beta   90.00
_cell.angle_gamma   90.00
#
_symmetry.space_group_name_H-M   'P 1'
#
loop_
_entity.id
_entity.type
_entity.pdbx_description
1 polymer ?
#
loop_
_entity_poly.entity_id
_entity_poly.type
_entity_poly.pdbx_seq_one_letter_code
_entity_poly.pdbx_strand_id
1 'polypeptide(L)'
;MRGRWVTGDRSGLPFPADPATFLDGGVAFLTKAFQTHVTAITRCEEVSGGSTGRKMLLDVAYGKPQPHLHAELFVKFSRDFDDPVRDHGRTQMETEVTFASLSLTPDFPIVVPRTQFADYHRETGTGILISERIRFGHNGIERQYHKCLDYEMPDAVGHYRALFTALGRLAGADRSRRLPAALTERFPVDLRAAAVGEPPPMTPGKLHRRIARLAEFSEARAGLLPDNVRSVDFLDRFAAEAPIVLQNESAIWRYLSEAKDYIALSHWNANVDNAWFWTDDGGTLRCGLMDWGCVSQLNLAMAIWGAMSGAETTLWDDHFDELLDLFCCQIRGSGGPTLDPSELSRQVLLYVALMGITWLMDVPALIRAKAPEATRRTDPAIRDDEGVRATLQMLTNVLNLWESRDVSCALNQTGA
;
A
#
# COMPACT_ATOMS: atom_id res chain seq x y z
N MET A 1 -29.61 -21.55 3.66
CA MET A 1 -28.77 -21.32 2.47
C MET A 1 -27.63 -22.31 2.53
N ARG A 2 -27.34 -23.06 1.45
CA ARG A 2 -26.19 -23.98 1.41
C ARG A 2 -24.92 -23.15 1.62
N GLY A 3 -24.02 -23.61 2.50
CA GLY A 3 -22.84 -22.85 2.94
C GLY A 3 -22.02 -22.34 1.77
N ARG A 4 -21.47 -21.12 1.90
CA ARG A 4 -20.68 -20.44 0.86
C ARG A 4 -19.27 -21.03 0.83
N TRP A 5 -19.18 -22.31 0.46
CA TRP A 5 -17.93 -23.05 0.26
C TRP A 5 -17.52 -23.02 -1.21
N VAL A 6 -16.23 -22.86 -1.46
CA VAL A 6 -15.62 -23.01 -2.79
C VAL A 6 -14.41 -23.94 -2.68
N THR A 7 -14.03 -24.60 -3.76
CA THR A 7 -12.82 -25.43 -3.79
C THR A 7 -11.66 -24.57 -4.27
N GLY A 8 -10.57 -24.53 -3.51
CA GLY A 8 -9.41 -23.74 -3.90
C GLY A 8 -8.61 -24.34 -5.04
N ASP A 9 -8.16 -23.46 -5.93
CA ASP A 9 -7.45 -23.85 -7.15
C ASP A 9 -6.09 -24.47 -6.83
N ARG A 10 -5.47 -24.09 -5.70
CA ARG A 10 -4.13 -24.58 -5.31
C ARG A 10 -4.18 -25.82 -4.44
N SER A 11 -5.00 -25.81 -3.38
CA SER A 11 -5.02 -26.91 -2.40
C SER A 11 -5.98 -28.03 -2.79
N GLY A 12 -6.96 -27.77 -3.67
CA GLY A 12 -8.07 -28.68 -3.94
C GLY A 12 -9.00 -28.88 -2.73
N LEU A 13 -8.82 -28.12 -1.64
CA LEU A 13 -9.65 -28.20 -0.44
C LEU A 13 -10.84 -27.24 -0.55
N PRO A 14 -12.04 -27.66 -0.12
CA PRO A 14 -13.12 -26.73 0.14
C PRO A 14 -12.73 -25.76 1.27
N PHE A 15 -12.93 -24.46 1.03
CA PHE A 15 -12.72 -23.42 2.04
C PHE A 15 -13.92 -22.45 2.11
N PRO A 16 -14.14 -21.81 3.28
CA PRO A 16 -15.27 -20.92 3.50
C PRO A 16 -15.04 -19.54 2.88
N ALA A 17 -16.07 -18.96 2.26
CA ALA A 17 -16.00 -17.64 1.63
C ALA A 17 -16.28 -16.46 2.57
N ASP A 18 -16.75 -16.72 3.80
CA ASP A 18 -17.10 -15.68 4.78
C ASP A 18 -16.98 -16.18 6.23
N PRO A 19 -17.04 -15.28 7.24
CA PRO A 19 -16.92 -15.64 8.65
C PRO A 19 -17.98 -16.63 9.15
N ALA A 20 -19.22 -16.52 8.68
CA ALA A 20 -20.31 -17.41 9.13
C ALA A 20 -20.08 -18.86 8.65
N THR A 21 -19.67 -19.03 7.40
CA THR A 21 -19.33 -20.33 6.82
C THR A 21 -18.05 -20.88 7.45
N PHE A 22 -17.10 -20.01 7.82
CA PHE A 22 -15.89 -20.41 8.55
C PHE A 22 -16.23 -21.02 9.92
N LEU A 23 -17.11 -20.37 10.68
CA LEU A 23 -17.59 -20.86 11.97
C LEU A 23 -18.30 -22.21 11.86
N ASP A 24 -19.12 -22.40 10.82
CA ASP A 24 -19.80 -23.67 10.54
C ASP A 24 -18.80 -24.81 10.23
N GLY A 25 -17.72 -24.51 9.48
CA GLY A 25 -16.65 -25.45 9.19
C GLY A 25 -15.76 -25.82 10.40
N GLY A 26 -15.61 -24.87 11.32
CA GLY A 26 -14.97 -25.03 12.61
C GLY A 26 -13.60 -25.71 12.59
N VAL A 27 -13.30 -26.48 13.65
CA VAL A 27 -12.02 -27.19 13.82
C VAL A 27 -11.75 -28.24 12.73
N ALA A 28 -12.79 -28.77 12.09
CA ALA A 28 -12.66 -29.79 11.05
C ALA A 28 -12.04 -29.20 9.77
N PHE A 29 -12.45 -28.01 9.37
CA PHE A 29 -11.80 -27.27 8.29
C PHE A 29 -10.35 -26.94 8.63
N LEU A 30 -10.11 -26.33 9.79
CA LEU A 30 -8.76 -25.90 10.19
C LEU A 30 -7.79 -27.08 10.30
N THR A 31 -8.26 -28.23 10.79
CA THR A 31 -7.44 -29.45 10.88
C THR A 31 -6.97 -29.91 9.49
N LYS A 32 -7.84 -29.83 8.48
CA LYS A 32 -7.49 -30.16 7.09
C LYS A 32 -6.58 -29.10 6.48
N ALA A 33 -6.93 -27.82 6.65
CA ALA A 33 -6.19 -26.69 6.09
C ALA A 33 -4.76 -26.60 6.61
N PHE A 34 -4.55 -26.80 7.92
CA PHE A 34 -3.24 -26.74 8.55
C PHE A 34 -2.49 -28.08 8.57
N GLN A 35 -3.13 -29.16 8.13
CA GLN A 35 -2.59 -30.53 8.19
C GLN A 35 -2.10 -30.91 9.61
N THR A 36 -2.77 -30.39 10.64
CA THR A 36 -2.44 -30.62 12.05
C THR A 36 -3.72 -30.68 12.88
N HIS A 37 -3.70 -31.38 14.01
CA HIS A 37 -4.90 -31.53 14.83
C HIS A 37 -5.22 -30.25 15.63
N VAL A 38 -6.25 -29.54 15.18
CA VAL A 38 -6.84 -28.40 15.90
C VAL A 38 -7.91 -28.93 16.84
N THR A 39 -7.77 -28.67 18.14
CA THR A 39 -8.65 -29.20 19.17
C THR A 39 -9.80 -28.24 19.51
N ALA A 40 -9.58 -26.92 19.39
CA ALA A 40 -10.59 -25.92 19.69
C ALA A 40 -10.35 -24.61 18.94
N ILE A 41 -11.45 -23.89 18.68
CA ILE A 41 -11.44 -22.46 18.37
C ILE A 41 -11.84 -21.74 19.66
N THR A 42 -10.95 -20.91 20.19
CA THR A 42 -11.11 -20.20 21.47
C THR A 42 -11.51 -18.74 21.29
N ARG A 43 -11.24 -18.16 20.11
CA ARG A 43 -11.74 -16.84 19.69
C ARG A 43 -12.08 -16.88 18.21
N CYS A 44 -13.17 -16.24 17.84
CA CYS A 44 -13.59 -16.05 16.46
C CYS A 44 -14.43 -14.77 16.37
N GLU A 45 -13.81 -13.66 15.98
CA GLU A 45 -14.39 -12.31 16.08
C GLU A 45 -14.15 -11.53 14.81
N GLU A 46 -15.22 -11.09 14.15
CA GLU A 46 -15.12 -10.24 12.96
C GLU A 46 -14.58 -8.85 13.37
N VAL A 47 -13.65 -8.32 12.58
CA VAL A 47 -13.08 -6.98 12.79
C VAL A 47 -13.34 -6.10 11.59
N SER A 48 -13.66 -4.84 11.87
CA SER A 48 -13.85 -3.81 10.86
C SER A 48 -12.50 -3.21 10.46
N GLY A 49 -12.35 -2.84 9.19
CA GLY A 49 -11.15 -2.18 8.67
C GLY A 49 -10.72 -2.63 7.28
N GLY A 50 -9.93 -1.80 6.60
CA GLY A 50 -9.46 -1.99 5.23
C GLY A 50 -10.57 -1.84 4.17
N SER A 51 -10.16 -1.68 2.91
CA SER A 51 -11.06 -1.34 1.80
C SER A 51 -11.71 -2.54 1.10
N THR A 52 -11.22 -3.76 1.35
CA THR A 52 -11.68 -4.97 0.65
C THR A 52 -11.94 -6.13 1.60
N GLY A 53 -12.96 -6.92 1.26
CA GLY A 53 -13.31 -8.18 1.90
C GLY A 53 -13.58 -8.10 3.41
N ARG A 54 -13.88 -9.25 4.02
CA ARG A 54 -14.10 -9.38 5.46
C ARG A 54 -12.85 -9.88 6.20
N LYS A 55 -12.74 -9.54 7.48
CA LYS A 55 -11.57 -9.82 8.32
C LYS A 55 -11.99 -10.34 9.69
N MET A 56 -11.21 -11.24 10.27
CA MET A 56 -11.55 -11.87 11.54
C MET A 56 -10.31 -12.21 12.37
N LEU A 57 -10.41 -12.05 13.68
CA LEU A 57 -9.46 -12.55 14.65
C LEU A 57 -9.83 -13.97 15.04
N LEU A 58 -8.84 -14.85 15.04
CA LEU A 58 -9.03 -16.28 15.30
C LEU A 58 -7.97 -16.74 16.30
N ASP A 59 -8.39 -17.35 17.41
CA ASP A 59 -7.46 -17.99 18.34
C ASP A 59 -7.78 -19.49 18.41
N VAL A 60 -6.77 -20.35 18.25
CA VAL A 60 -6.92 -21.82 18.16
C VAL A 60 -6.06 -22.55 19.18
N ALA A 61 -6.51 -23.73 19.59
CA ALA A 61 -5.71 -24.68 20.35
C ALA A 61 -5.32 -25.87 19.48
N TYR A 62 -4.06 -26.29 19.60
CA TYR A 62 -3.53 -27.47 18.93
C TYR A 62 -3.36 -28.61 19.92
N GLY A 63 -3.64 -29.85 19.49
CA GLY A 63 -3.38 -31.03 20.31
C GLY A 63 -1.88 -31.23 20.58
N LYS A 64 -1.03 -30.72 19.68
CA LYS A 64 0.43 -30.70 19.83
C LYS A 64 0.98 -29.38 19.30
N PRO A 65 1.27 -28.40 20.19
CA PRO A 65 1.87 -27.13 19.78
C PRO A 65 3.21 -27.34 19.06
N GLN A 66 3.48 -26.54 18.03
CA GLN A 66 4.73 -26.57 17.28
C GLN A 66 5.24 -25.14 17.07
N PRO A 67 6.56 -24.90 17.03
CA PRO A 67 7.10 -23.53 16.91
C PRO A 67 6.64 -22.76 15.66
N HIS A 68 6.23 -23.45 14.61
CA HIS A 68 5.75 -22.84 13.36
C HIS A 68 4.21 -22.72 13.28
N LEU A 69 3.50 -23.22 14.29
CA LEU A 69 2.03 -23.16 14.36
C LEU A 69 1.61 -22.08 15.36
N HIS A 70 1.32 -20.90 14.83
CA HIS A 70 0.76 -19.78 15.58
C HIS A 70 -0.66 -20.08 16.05
N ALA A 71 -0.94 -19.80 17.32
CA ALA A 71 -2.27 -19.99 17.90
C ALA A 71 -3.16 -18.74 17.78
N GLU A 72 -2.56 -17.56 17.67
CA GLU A 72 -3.25 -16.28 17.49
C GLU A 72 -3.14 -15.86 16.02
N LEU A 73 -4.28 -15.79 15.34
CA LEU A 73 -4.37 -15.74 13.89
C LEU A 73 -5.26 -14.60 13.42
N PHE A 74 -4.99 -14.20 12.17
CA PHE A 74 -5.78 -13.25 11.41
C PHE A 74 -6.27 -13.93 10.13
N VAL A 75 -7.57 -13.82 9.87
CA VAL A 75 -8.23 -14.37 8.68
C VAL A 75 -8.73 -13.22 7.82
N LYS A 76 -8.34 -13.22 6.55
CA LYS A 76 -8.84 -12.30 5.52
C LYS A 76 -9.61 -13.11 4.48
N PHE A 77 -10.80 -12.63 4.12
CA PHE A 77 -11.62 -13.16 3.03
C PHE A 77 -11.62 -12.15 1.88
N SER A 78 -11.62 -12.60 0.63
CA SER A 78 -11.72 -11.67 -0.50
C SER A 78 -13.13 -11.10 -0.67
N ARG A 79 -14.15 -11.83 -0.22
CA ARG A 79 -15.56 -11.51 -0.45
C ARG A 79 -16.14 -10.65 0.66
N ASP A 80 -17.04 -9.76 0.28
CA ASP A 80 -18.00 -9.12 1.18
C ASP A 80 -19.39 -9.10 0.52
N PHE A 81 -20.15 -10.17 0.73
CA PHE A 81 -21.46 -10.34 0.09
C PHE A 81 -22.49 -9.28 0.49
N ASP A 82 -22.24 -8.54 1.57
CA ASP A 82 -23.14 -7.52 2.10
C ASP A 82 -22.77 -6.10 1.65
N ASP A 83 -21.59 -5.91 1.06
CA ASP A 83 -21.10 -4.62 0.57
C ASP A 83 -20.52 -4.75 -0.86
N PRO A 84 -21.29 -4.43 -1.90
CA PRO A 84 -20.85 -4.52 -3.29
C PRO A 84 -19.62 -3.67 -3.63
N VAL A 85 -19.41 -2.56 -2.93
CA VAL A 85 -18.26 -1.67 -3.17
C VAL A 85 -16.99 -2.36 -2.67
N ARG A 86 -17.04 -2.96 -1.48
CA ARG A 86 -15.92 -3.73 -0.93
C ARG A 86 -15.68 -5.04 -1.69
N ASP A 87 -16.74 -5.71 -2.16
CA ASP A 87 -16.65 -6.95 -2.94
C ASP A 87 -16.06 -6.75 -4.34
N HIS A 88 -16.04 -5.51 -4.84
CA HIS A 88 -15.37 -5.19 -6.11
C HIS A 88 -13.87 -5.51 -6.07
N GLY A 89 -13.24 -5.35 -4.90
CA GLY A 89 -11.82 -5.63 -4.69
C GLY A 89 -11.47 -7.11 -4.52
N ARG A 90 -12.44 -8.04 -4.64
CA ARG A 90 -12.22 -9.48 -4.38
C ARG A 90 -11.08 -10.12 -5.19
N THR A 91 -10.78 -9.58 -6.38
CA THR A 91 -9.73 -10.10 -7.25
C THR A 91 -8.32 -9.78 -6.77
N GLN A 92 -8.16 -8.78 -5.91
CA GLN A 92 -6.86 -8.40 -5.31
C GLN A 92 -6.25 -9.52 -4.48
N MET A 93 -7.08 -10.40 -3.90
CA MET A 93 -6.57 -11.48 -3.05
C MET A 93 -5.80 -12.57 -3.84
N GLU A 94 -5.95 -12.65 -5.16
CA GLU A 94 -5.25 -13.67 -5.97
C GLU A 94 -3.72 -13.52 -5.89
N THR A 95 -3.23 -12.29 -6.05
CA THR A 95 -1.79 -12.00 -5.97
C THR A 95 -1.30 -12.09 -4.52
N GLU A 96 -2.12 -11.70 -3.55
CA GLU A 96 -1.80 -11.84 -2.11
C GLU A 96 -1.66 -13.32 -1.70
N VAL A 97 -2.53 -14.21 -2.17
CA VAL A 97 -2.42 -15.68 -1.94
C VAL A 97 -1.17 -16.26 -2.60
N THR A 98 -0.78 -15.73 -3.76
CA THR A 98 0.47 -16.10 -4.44
C THR A 98 1.69 -15.63 -3.63
N PHE A 99 1.66 -14.39 -3.15
CA PHE A 99 2.71 -13.83 -2.29
C PHE A 99 2.82 -14.57 -0.96
N ALA A 100 1.71 -15.01 -0.39
CA ALA A 100 1.69 -15.83 0.81
C ALA A 100 2.52 -17.12 0.63
N SER A 101 2.44 -17.79 -0.53
CA SER A 101 3.33 -18.92 -0.86
C SER A 101 4.78 -18.50 -1.03
N LEU A 102 5.03 -17.37 -1.69
CA LEU A 102 6.38 -16.86 -1.91
C LEU A 102 7.08 -16.53 -0.58
N SER A 103 6.35 -15.95 0.37
CA SER A 103 6.88 -15.58 1.69
C SER A 103 7.34 -16.75 2.55
N LEU A 104 6.85 -17.97 2.25
CA LEU A 104 7.23 -19.19 2.97
C LEU A 104 8.47 -19.87 2.37
N THR A 105 9.02 -19.32 1.28
CA THR A 105 10.25 -19.86 0.69
C THR A 105 11.44 -19.61 1.62
N PRO A 106 12.43 -20.53 1.64
CA PRO A 106 13.66 -20.31 2.40
C PRO A 106 14.33 -18.99 2.00
N ASP A 107 14.90 -18.30 2.98
CA ASP A 107 15.65 -17.04 2.79
C ASP A 107 14.83 -15.88 2.19
N PHE A 108 13.50 -15.88 2.36
CA PHE A 108 12.66 -14.73 2.00
C PHE A 108 13.18 -13.45 2.69
N PRO A 109 13.36 -12.33 1.95
CA PRO A 109 14.29 -11.26 2.34
C PRO A 109 13.76 -10.26 3.37
N ILE A 110 12.47 -10.35 3.71
CA ILE A 110 11.77 -9.41 4.59
C ILE A 110 10.84 -10.15 5.54
N VAL A 111 10.43 -9.47 6.60
CA VAL A 111 9.46 -10.00 7.56
C VAL A 111 8.04 -9.66 7.10
N VAL A 112 7.20 -10.68 6.99
CA VAL A 112 5.77 -10.60 6.70
C VAL A 112 5.03 -11.56 7.62
N PRO A 113 3.71 -11.39 7.87
CA PRO A 113 2.97 -12.32 8.71
C PRO A 113 3.06 -13.74 8.17
N ARG A 114 3.51 -14.69 8.99
CA ARG A 114 3.63 -16.08 8.60
C ARG A 114 2.28 -16.65 8.21
N THR A 115 2.14 -17.03 6.95
CA THR A 115 0.94 -17.68 6.44
C THR A 115 0.85 -19.12 6.92
N GLN A 116 -0.32 -19.52 7.43
CA GLN A 116 -0.64 -20.91 7.75
C GLN A 116 -1.50 -21.58 6.68
N PHE A 117 -2.42 -20.84 6.07
CA PHE A 117 -3.24 -21.32 4.98
C PHE A 117 -3.62 -20.17 4.05
N ALA A 118 -3.60 -20.39 2.75
CA ALA A 118 -4.04 -19.41 1.77
C ALA A 118 -4.53 -20.13 0.52
N ASP A 119 -5.68 -19.76 -0.01
CA ASP A 119 -6.14 -20.27 -1.30
C ASP A 119 -7.11 -19.30 -1.97
N TYR A 120 -7.30 -19.49 -3.26
CA TYR A 120 -8.14 -18.67 -4.13
C TYR A 120 -8.83 -19.55 -5.16
N HIS A 121 -10.09 -19.22 -5.45
CA HIS A 121 -10.90 -19.83 -6.48
C HIS A 121 -11.20 -18.78 -7.54
N ARG A 122 -10.52 -18.90 -8.68
CA ARG A 122 -10.48 -17.84 -9.71
C ARG A 122 -11.84 -17.56 -10.33
N GLU A 123 -12.65 -18.59 -10.58
CA GLU A 123 -13.95 -18.44 -11.26
C GLU A 123 -14.90 -17.53 -10.48
N THR A 124 -14.88 -17.60 -9.15
CA THR A 124 -15.79 -16.79 -8.30
C THR A 124 -15.11 -15.56 -7.69
N GLY A 125 -13.80 -15.43 -7.86
CA GLY A 125 -12.98 -14.43 -7.17
C GLY A 125 -12.97 -14.58 -5.64
N THR A 126 -13.17 -15.80 -5.14
CA THR A 126 -13.27 -16.07 -3.70
C THR A 126 -11.93 -16.52 -3.18
N GLY A 127 -11.43 -15.92 -2.11
CA GLY A 127 -10.15 -16.26 -1.49
C GLY A 127 -10.22 -16.22 0.02
N ILE A 128 -9.28 -16.92 0.64
CA ILE A 128 -9.03 -16.92 2.07
C ILE A 128 -7.52 -16.87 2.33
N LEU A 129 -7.11 -16.06 3.29
CA LEU A 129 -5.77 -16.02 3.84
C LEU A 129 -5.85 -16.11 5.36
N ILE A 130 -5.13 -17.07 5.94
CA ILE A 130 -4.96 -17.27 7.38
C ILE A 130 -3.47 -17.13 7.69
N SER A 131 -3.14 -16.14 8.52
CA SER A 131 -1.78 -15.81 8.90
C SER A 131 -1.67 -15.58 10.40
N GLU A 132 -0.44 -15.51 10.92
CA GLU A 132 -0.22 -15.06 12.29
C GLU A 132 -0.82 -13.68 12.53
N ARG A 133 -1.35 -13.46 13.74
CA ARG A 133 -1.81 -12.14 14.17
C ARG A 133 -0.63 -11.31 14.67
N ILE A 134 -0.41 -10.15 14.06
CA ILE A 134 0.51 -9.14 14.60
C ILE A 134 -0.13 -8.46 15.81
N ARG A 135 0.55 -8.51 16.96
CA ARG A 135 0.06 -7.95 18.22
C ARG A 135 0.69 -6.59 18.51
N PHE A 136 0.14 -5.55 17.88
CA PHE A 136 0.55 -4.17 18.15
C PHE A 136 0.54 -3.84 19.64
N GLY A 137 1.58 -3.14 20.10
CA GLY A 137 1.79 -2.73 21.49
C GLY A 137 2.18 -3.86 22.46
N HIS A 138 2.51 -5.05 21.96
CA HIS A 138 2.86 -6.20 22.79
C HIS A 138 4.17 -6.85 22.31
N ASN A 139 4.87 -7.54 23.21
CA ASN A 139 6.06 -8.34 22.90
C ASN A 139 7.16 -7.55 22.15
N GLY A 140 7.34 -6.27 22.48
CA GLY A 140 8.32 -5.40 21.82
C GLY A 140 7.88 -4.83 20.47
N ILE A 141 6.71 -5.23 19.94
CA ILE A 141 6.08 -4.59 18.79
C ILE A 141 5.46 -3.27 19.26
N GLU A 142 5.75 -2.20 18.52
CA GLU A 142 5.18 -0.88 18.77
C GLU A 142 3.66 -0.87 18.58
N ARG A 143 2.99 0.20 19.04
CA ARG A 143 1.58 0.41 18.73
C ARG A 143 1.39 0.53 17.21
N GLN A 144 0.17 0.31 16.73
CA GLN A 144 -0.14 0.60 15.33
C GLN A 144 -0.06 2.11 15.10
N TYR A 145 0.60 2.51 14.02
CA TYR A 145 0.58 3.90 13.55
C TYR A 145 -0.41 4.01 12.40
N HIS A 146 -1.21 5.08 12.42
CA HIS A 146 -2.20 5.31 11.37
C HIS A 146 -1.63 6.21 10.29
N LYS A 147 -2.00 5.94 9.04
CA LYS A 147 -1.60 6.72 7.87
C LYS A 147 -1.91 8.21 8.07
N CYS A 148 -0.98 9.07 7.67
CA CYS A 148 -1.10 10.53 7.79
C CYS A 148 -1.23 11.05 9.23
N LEU A 149 -0.84 10.26 10.22
CA LEU A 149 -0.69 10.66 11.63
C LEU A 149 0.76 10.48 12.08
N ASP A 150 1.71 10.64 11.16
CA ASP A 150 3.15 10.47 11.37
C ASP A 150 3.71 11.35 12.50
N TYR A 151 3.10 12.51 12.78
CA TYR A 151 3.42 13.36 13.93
C TYR A 151 3.16 12.69 15.30
N GLU A 152 2.49 11.54 15.33
CA GLU A 152 2.31 10.70 16.52
C GLU A 152 3.41 9.64 16.66
N MET A 153 4.28 9.48 15.65
CA MET A 153 5.39 8.54 15.68
C MET A 153 6.55 9.13 16.48
N PRO A 154 7.24 8.32 17.31
CA PRO A 154 8.34 8.81 18.13
C PRO A 154 9.57 9.19 17.29
N ASP A 155 9.79 8.53 16.16
CA ASP A 155 10.87 8.79 15.21
C ASP A 155 10.41 8.47 13.78
N ALA A 156 9.61 9.36 13.17
CA ALA A 156 9.07 9.14 11.84
C ALA A 156 10.17 8.80 10.82
N VAL A 157 11.30 9.53 10.83
CA VAL A 157 12.41 9.30 9.89
C VAL A 157 13.00 7.90 10.05
N GLY A 158 13.28 7.46 11.28
CA GLY A 158 13.78 6.10 11.54
C GLY A 158 12.83 5.01 11.06
N HIS A 159 11.52 5.22 11.22
CA HIS A 159 10.49 4.28 10.76
C HIS A 159 10.46 4.19 9.23
N TYR A 160 10.53 5.32 8.53
CA TYR A 160 10.61 5.36 7.07
C TYR A 160 11.91 4.72 6.55
N ARG A 161 13.05 4.90 7.24
CA ARG A 161 14.30 4.18 6.92
C ARG A 161 14.14 2.66 7.07
N ALA A 162 13.49 2.19 8.13
CA ALA A 162 13.24 0.76 8.34
C ALA A 162 12.30 0.19 7.25
N LEU A 163 11.26 0.94 6.88
CA LEU A 163 10.32 0.59 5.83
C LEU A 163 10.99 0.52 4.45
N PHE A 164 11.76 1.54 4.08
CA PHE A 164 12.51 1.58 2.82
C PHE A 164 13.58 0.48 2.77
N THR A 165 14.15 0.11 3.92
CA THR A 165 15.04 -1.03 4.03
C THR A 165 14.33 -2.34 3.66
N ALA A 166 13.12 -2.58 4.17
CA ALA A 166 12.35 -3.75 3.81
C ALA A 166 12.00 -3.76 2.30
N LEU A 167 11.43 -2.67 1.79
CA LEU A 167 11.07 -2.58 0.36
C LEU A 167 12.28 -2.77 -0.57
N GLY A 168 13.41 -2.14 -0.26
CA GLY A 168 14.63 -2.24 -1.07
C GLY A 168 15.21 -3.66 -1.05
N ARG A 169 15.12 -4.36 0.08
CA ARG A 169 15.56 -5.75 0.18
C ARG A 169 14.72 -6.70 -0.65
N LEU A 170 13.39 -6.53 -0.65
CA LEU A 170 12.48 -7.33 -1.48
C LEU A 170 12.75 -7.09 -2.97
N ALA A 171 12.80 -5.83 -3.38
CA ALA A 171 13.07 -5.45 -4.76
C ALA A 171 14.44 -5.98 -5.24
N GLY A 172 15.48 -5.84 -4.42
CA GLY A 172 16.80 -6.37 -4.75
C GLY A 172 16.83 -7.90 -4.86
N ALA A 173 16.14 -8.61 -3.96
CA ALA A 173 16.06 -10.08 -4.00
C ALA A 173 15.35 -10.58 -5.27
N ASP A 174 14.25 -9.93 -5.65
CA ASP A 174 13.54 -10.21 -6.91
C ASP A 174 14.45 -9.99 -8.12
N ARG A 175 15.09 -8.83 -8.21
CA ARG A 175 16.01 -8.50 -9.32
C ARG A 175 17.25 -9.38 -9.38
N SER A 176 17.71 -9.88 -8.23
CA SER A 176 18.81 -10.84 -8.15
C SER A 176 18.43 -12.26 -8.59
N ARG A 177 17.14 -12.52 -8.86
CA ARG A 177 16.57 -13.85 -9.16
C ARG A 177 16.79 -14.89 -8.05
N ARG A 178 16.94 -14.42 -6.80
CA ARG A 178 17.00 -15.30 -5.62
C ARG A 178 15.61 -15.83 -5.24
N LEU A 179 14.55 -15.12 -5.64
CA LEU A 179 13.18 -15.57 -5.46
C LEU A 179 12.82 -16.63 -6.53
N PRO A 180 12.02 -17.67 -6.20
CA PRO A 180 11.66 -18.71 -7.16
C PRO A 180 10.87 -18.17 -8.36
N ALA A 181 11.43 -18.32 -9.57
CA ALA A 181 10.83 -17.86 -10.83
C ALA A 181 9.39 -18.35 -11.03
N ALA A 182 9.12 -19.62 -10.69
CA ALA A 182 7.79 -20.22 -10.82
C ALA A 182 6.69 -19.53 -9.99
N LEU A 183 7.07 -18.74 -8.97
CA LEU A 183 6.16 -17.91 -8.18
C LEU A 183 6.22 -16.44 -8.61
N THR A 184 7.40 -15.90 -8.92
CA THR A 184 7.52 -14.47 -9.29
C THR A 184 6.94 -14.16 -10.67
N GLU A 185 6.97 -15.10 -11.61
CA GLU A 185 6.36 -14.96 -12.95
C GLU A 185 4.82 -14.90 -12.92
N ARG A 186 4.20 -15.21 -11.79
CA ARG A 186 2.74 -15.12 -11.60
C ARG A 186 2.26 -13.71 -11.25
N PHE A 187 3.17 -12.80 -10.92
CA PHE A 187 2.82 -11.41 -10.69
C PHE A 187 2.83 -10.65 -12.02
N PRO A 188 1.74 -9.95 -12.38
CA PRO A 188 1.70 -9.20 -13.62
C PRO A 188 2.70 -8.03 -13.59
N VAL A 189 3.31 -7.76 -14.74
CA VAL A 189 3.96 -6.47 -15.04
C VAL A 189 2.94 -5.63 -15.82
N ASP A 190 1.98 -5.08 -15.09
CA ASP A 190 1.01 -4.13 -15.65
C ASP A 190 0.95 -2.92 -14.73
N LEU A 191 1.71 -1.88 -15.08
CA LEU A 191 1.84 -0.69 -14.24
C LEU A 191 0.51 0.06 -14.08
N ARG A 192 -0.37 -0.01 -15.08
CA ARG A 192 -1.67 0.67 -15.02
C ARG A 192 -2.67 -0.13 -14.19
N ALA A 193 -2.69 -1.45 -14.34
CA ALA A 193 -3.54 -2.32 -13.52
C ALA A 193 -3.01 -2.52 -12.09
N ALA A 194 -1.73 -2.25 -11.84
CA ALA A 194 -1.13 -2.30 -10.51
C ALA A 194 -1.57 -1.13 -9.61
N ALA A 195 -2.10 -0.05 -10.18
CA ALA A 195 -2.70 1.04 -9.40
C ALA A 195 -4.05 0.62 -8.80
N VAL A 196 -4.40 1.15 -7.62
CA VAL A 196 -5.68 0.83 -6.99
C VAL A 196 -6.84 1.52 -7.72
N GLY A 197 -7.63 0.70 -8.41
CA GLY A 197 -8.91 1.10 -9.01
C GLY A 197 -8.79 1.70 -10.41
N GLU A 198 -9.95 1.87 -11.06
CA GLU A 198 -10.01 2.54 -12.36
C GLU A 198 -10.02 4.06 -12.18
N PRO A 199 -9.08 4.80 -12.80
CA PRO A 199 -9.03 6.25 -12.66
C PRO A 199 -10.27 6.91 -13.25
N PRO A 200 -10.84 7.93 -12.58
CA PRO A 200 -11.94 8.69 -13.16
C PRO A 200 -11.42 9.41 -14.42
N PRO A 201 -12.15 9.39 -15.55
CA PRO A 201 -11.71 10.07 -16.76
C PRO A 201 -11.39 11.54 -16.47
N MET A 202 -10.18 11.96 -16.84
CA MET A 202 -9.71 13.33 -16.72
C MET A 202 -9.66 13.97 -18.10
N THR A 203 -10.44 15.02 -18.30
CA THR A 203 -10.42 15.83 -19.52
C THR A 203 -9.75 17.19 -19.25
N PRO A 204 -9.16 17.85 -20.27
CA PRO A 204 -8.52 19.16 -20.08
C PRO A 204 -9.46 20.19 -19.42
N GLY A 205 -10.72 20.25 -19.86
CA GLY A 205 -11.71 21.15 -19.26
C GLY A 205 -12.08 20.79 -17.82
N LYS A 206 -12.07 19.50 -17.45
CA LYS A 206 -12.30 19.06 -16.06
C LYS A 206 -11.11 19.43 -15.17
N LEU A 207 -9.89 19.21 -15.66
CA LEU A 207 -8.65 19.58 -14.98
C LEU A 207 -8.62 21.09 -14.71
N HIS A 208 -8.84 21.92 -15.73
CA HIS A 208 -8.86 23.38 -15.58
C HIS A 208 -9.83 23.86 -14.48
N ARG A 209 -11.06 23.32 -14.45
CA ARG A 209 -12.03 23.65 -13.40
C ARG A 209 -11.58 23.22 -12.01
N ARG A 210 -10.93 22.06 -11.88
CA ARG A 210 -10.44 21.58 -10.59
C ARG A 210 -9.24 22.39 -10.10
N ILE A 211 -8.36 22.84 -10.99
CA ILE A 211 -7.26 23.76 -10.66
C ILE A 211 -7.82 25.09 -10.15
N ALA A 212 -8.81 25.69 -10.83
CA ALA A 212 -9.44 26.92 -10.35
C ALA A 212 -10.06 26.74 -8.95
N ARG A 213 -10.73 25.61 -8.70
CA ARG A 213 -11.26 25.28 -7.36
C ARG A 213 -10.19 25.07 -6.31
N LEU A 214 -9.01 24.59 -6.69
CA LEU A 214 -7.87 24.45 -5.80
C LEU A 214 -7.33 25.83 -5.41
N ALA A 215 -7.20 26.76 -6.36
CA ALA A 215 -6.80 28.13 -6.09
C ALA A 215 -7.78 28.82 -5.13
N GLU A 216 -9.09 28.76 -5.40
CA GLU A 216 -10.14 29.26 -4.48
C GLU A 216 -10.03 28.63 -3.08
N PHE A 217 -9.77 27.33 -3.02
CA PHE A 217 -9.63 26.60 -1.75
C PHE A 217 -8.39 27.04 -0.99
N SER A 218 -7.27 27.26 -1.67
CA SER A 218 -6.01 27.70 -1.07
C SER A 218 -6.13 29.09 -0.42
N GLU A 219 -6.93 29.98 -1.00
CA GLU A 219 -7.24 31.30 -0.46
C GLU A 219 -8.22 31.19 0.72
N ALA A 220 -9.33 30.47 0.53
CA ALA A 220 -10.39 30.37 1.53
C ALA A 220 -10.01 29.54 2.77
N ARG A 221 -9.03 28.63 2.65
CA ARG A 221 -8.64 27.66 3.69
C ARG A 221 -7.14 27.63 3.91
N ALA A 222 -6.55 28.80 4.17
CA ALA A 222 -5.11 28.97 4.33
C ALA A 222 -4.46 28.00 5.34
N GLY A 223 -5.15 27.59 6.42
CA GLY A 223 -4.60 26.66 7.42
C GLY A 223 -4.64 25.17 7.05
N LEU A 224 -5.20 24.82 5.87
CA LEU A 224 -5.27 23.44 5.38
C LEU A 224 -4.15 23.09 4.38
N LEU A 225 -3.42 24.07 3.86
CA LEU A 225 -2.32 23.86 2.92
C LEU A 225 -1.08 24.69 3.35
N PRO A 226 0.15 24.17 3.16
CA PRO A 226 1.39 24.91 3.43
C PRO A 226 1.51 26.21 2.63
N ASP A 227 2.22 27.20 3.16
CA ASP A 227 2.29 28.55 2.57
C ASP A 227 2.88 28.60 1.15
N ASN A 228 3.92 27.79 0.88
CA ASN A 228 4.58 27.72 -0.42
C ASN A 228 3.61 27.34 -1.55
N VAL A 229 2.75 26.35 -1.31
CA VAL A 229 1.76 25.85 -2.28
C VAL A 229 0.49 26.70 -2.37
N ARG A 230 0.42 27.82 -1.65
CA ARG A 230 -0.65 28.83 -1.74
C ARG A 230 -0.19 30.11 -2.42
N SER A 231 1.08 30.21 -2.81
CA SER A 231 1.60 31.40 -3.48
C SER A 231 0.99 31.57 -4.88
N VAL A 232 0.80 32.81 -5.32
CA VAL A 232 0.27 33.12 -6.66
C VAL A 232 1.21 32.54 -7.74
N ASP A 233 2.51 32.71 -7.56
CA ASP A 233 3.53 32.21 -8.48
C ASP A 233 3.44 30.68 -8.65
N PHE A 234 3.26 29.94 -7.56
CA PHE A 234 3.05 28.49 -7.63
C PHE A 234 1.76 28.14 -8.37
N LEU A 235 0.64 28.76 -8.00
CA LEU A 235 -0.67 28.42 -8.56
C LEU A 235 -0.72 28.71 -10.06
N ASP A 236 -0.12 29.81 -10.52
CA ASP A 236 0.01 30.16 -11.93
C ASP A 236 0.88 29.15 -12.68
N ARG A 237 2.03 28.75 -12.10
CA ARG A 237 2.90 27.71 -12.66
C ARG A 237 2.19 26.36 -12.74
N PHE A 238 1.55 25.92 -11.66
CA PHE A 238 0.81 24.67 -11.60
C PHE A 238 -0.33 24.64 -12.63
N ALA A 239 -1.03 25.76 -12.81
CA ALA A 239 -2.08 25.89 -13.82
C ALA A 239 -1.56 25.77 -15.26
N ALA A 240 -0.32 26.20 -15.52
CA ALA A 240 0.35 26.06 -16.81
C ALA A 240 0.90 24.63 -17.04
N GLU A 241 1.48 24.01 -16.02
CA GLU A 241 2.19 22.73 -16.14
C GLU A 241 1.27 21.50 -16.09
N ALA A 242 0.25 21.49 -15.21
CA ALA A 242 -0.61 20.33 -15.05
C ALA A 242 -1.30 19.86 -16.36
N PRO A 243 -1.78 20.76 -17.25
CA PRO A 243 -2.27 20.35 -18.57
C PRO A 243 -1.21 19.69 -19.47
N ILE A 244 0.06 20.08 -19.35
CA ILE A 244 1.17 19.50 -20.10
C ILE A 244 1.45 18.08 -19.60
N VAL A 245 1.43 17.86 -18.29
CA VAL A 245 1.52 16.51 -17.70
C VAL A 245 0.38 15.62 -18.20
N LEU A 246 -0.86 16.13 -18.22
CA LEU A 246 -2.01 15.38 -18.73
C LEU A 246 -1.84 15.00 -20.22
N GLN A 247 -1.35 15.92 -21.05
CA GLN A 247 -1.08 15.64 -22.47
C GLN A 247 -0.01 14.56 -22.67
N ASN A 248 0.95 14.48 -21.75
CA ASN A 248 2.07 13.54 -21.80
C ASN A 248 1.85 12.28 -20.98
N GLU A 249 0.63 12.01 -20.48
CA GLU A 249 0.32 10.84 -19.66
C GLU A 249 0.83 9.53 -20.27
N SER A 250 0.60 9.34 -21.57
CA SER A 250 1.04 8.12 -22.26
C SER A 250 2.56 8.02 -22.38
N ALA A 251 3.25 9.14 -22.56
CA ALA A 251 4.72 9.18 -22.61
C ALA A 251 5.34 8.88 -21.24
N ILE A 252 4.77 9.44 -20.17
CA ILE A 252 5.20 9.17 -18.79
C ILE A 252 5.02 7.69 -18.45
N TRP A 253 3.84 7.10 -18.73
CA TRP A 253 3.63 5.67 -18.51
C TRP A 253 4.59 4.79 -19.29
N ARG A 254 4.85 5.14 -20.56
CA ARG A 254 5.83 4.44 -21.40
C ARG A 254 7.22 4.50 -20.76
N TYR A 255 7.68 5.70 -20.39
CA TYR A 255 8.95 5.92 -19.72
C TYR A 255 9.10 5.07 -18.44
N LEU A 256 8.09 5.03 -17.58
CA LEU A 256 8.09 4.19 -16.37
C LEU A 256 8.11 2.68 -16.70
N SER A 257 7.42 2.26 -17.76
CA SER A 257 7.34 0.84 -18.16
C SER A 257 8.59 0.32 -18.90
N GLU A 258 9.31 1.21 -19.59
CA GLU A 258 10.53 0.87 -20.33
C GLU A 258 11.77 0.82 -19.42
N ALA A 259 11.69 1.41 -18.23
CA ALA A 259 12.72 1.41 -17.20
C ALA A 259 12.86 0.04 -16.48
N LYS A 260 13.22 -1.01 -17.22
CA LYS A 260 13.18 -2.42 -16.77
C LYS A 260 13.99 -2.72 -15.50
N ASP A 261 15.08 -1.99 -15.25
CA ASP A 261 15.88 -2.17 -14.03
C ASP A 261 15.18 -1.61 -12.79
N TYR A 262 14.21 -0.72 -12.99
CA TYR A 262 13.38 -0.10 -11.97
C TYR A 262 12.02 -0.81 -11.83
N ILE A 263 11.84 -2.01 -12.39
CA ILE A 263 10.63 -2.82 -12.20
C ILE A 263 10.99 -4.04 -11.36
N ALA A 264 10.36 -4.18 -10.19
CA ALA A 264 10.57 -5.29 -9.29
C ALA A 264 9.28 -5.64 -8.54
N LEU A 265 9.22 -6.86 -7.99
CA LEU A 265 8.19 -7.27 -7.04
C LEU A 265 8.20 -6.30 -5.85
N SER A 266 7.09 -5.61 -5.62
CA SER A 266 7.00 -4.63 -4.55
C SER A 266 5.58 -4.47 -3.99
N HIS A 267 5.49 -3.71 -2.90
CA HIS A 267 4.27 -3.40 -2.20
C HIS A 267 3.73 -2.04 -2.64
N TRP A 268 2.60 -2.01 -3.37
CA TRP A 268 2.06 -0.75 -3.89
C TRP A 268 1.51 0.20 -2.82
N ASN A 269 1.04 -0.30 -1.66
CA ASN A 269 0.44 0.51 -0.59
C ASN A 269 1.18 0.35 0.76
N ALA A 270 2.52 0.44 0.75
CA ALA A 270 3.34 0.23 1.95
C ALA A 270 3.38 1.46 2.86
N ASN A 271 2.22 2.04 3.17
CA ASN A 271 2.10 3.09 4.17
C ASN A 271 2.35 2.50 5.58
N VAL A 272 2.62 3.37 6.56
CA VAL A 272 2.96 2.97 7.94
C VAL A 272 1.87 2.16 8.65
N ASP A 273 0.61 2.30 8.24
CA ASP A 273 -0.54 1.53 8.75
C ASP A 273 -0.58 0.08 8.25
N ASN A 274 0.15 -0.21 7.17
CA ASN A 274 0.39 -1.55 6.62
C ASN A 274 1.75 -2.13 7.04
N ALA A 275 2.35 -1.56 8.09
CA ALA A 275 3.61 -2.01 8.67
C ALA A 275 3.47 -2.25 10.18
N TRP A 276 4.42 -2.99 10.73
CA TRP A 276 4.67 -2.99 12.16
C TRP A 276 6.16 -2.86 12.43
N PHE A 277 6.46 -2.26 13.57
CA PHE A 277 7.82 -1.88 13.94
C PHE A 277 8.19 -2.49 15.28
N TRP A 278 9.46 -2.86 15.41
CA TRP A 278 10.04 -3.31 16.66
C TRP A 278 11.54 -2.99 16.66
N THR A 279 12.11 -2.80 17.84
CA THR A 279 13.55 -2.70 17.99
C THR A 279 14.11 -4.10 18.26
N ASP A 280 15.10 -4.53 17.47
CA ASP A 280 15.76 -5.82 17.71
C ASP A 280 16.76 -5.76 18.88
N ASP A 281 17.33 -6.91 19.23
CA ASP A 281 18.31 -7.03 20.33
C ASP A 281 19.56 -6.16 20.12
N GLY A 282 19.84 -5.74 18.89
CA GLY A 282 20.94 -4.84 18.53
C GLY A 282 20.57 -3.36 18.58
N GLY A 283 19.37 -3.00 19.03
CA GLY A 283 18.89 -1.62 19.08
C GLY A 283 18.50 -1.06 17.71
N THR A 284 18.39 -1.90 16.67
CA THR A 284 18.01 -1.46 15.32
C THR A 284 16.50 -1.54 15.15
N LEU A 285 15.87 -0.44 14.73
CA LEU A 285 14.47 -0.44 14.34
C LEU A 285 14.26 -1.31 13.09
N ARG A 286 13.32 -2.24 13.18
CA ARG A 286 12.93 -3.17 12.13
C ARG A 286 11.51 -2.88 11.68
N CYS A 287 11.21 -3.31 10.46
CA CYS A 287 9.91 -3.17 9.84
C CYS A 287 9.48 -4.53 9.27
N GLY A 288 8.23 -4.88 9.52
CA GLY A 288 7.50 -5.95 8.86
C GLY A 288 6.33 -5.37 8.09
N LEU A 289 5.95 -6.02 7.00
CA LEU A 289 4.94 -5.53 6.05
C LEU A 289 3.78 -6.51 5.90
N MET A 290 2.56 -5.97 5.85
CA MET A 290 1.32 -6.74 5.72
C MET A 290 0.38 -6.08 4.71
N ASP A 291 -0.75 -6.74 4.43
CA ASP A 291 -1.77 -6.29 3.47
C ASP A 291 -1.28 -6.21 2.01
N TRP A 292 -0.93 -7.38 1.47
CA TRP A 292 -0.30 -7.52 0.16
C TRP A 292 -1.30 -7.60 -1.01
N GLY A 293 -2.51 -7.05 -0.86
CA GLY A 293 -3.59 -7.14 -1.86
C GLY A 293 -3.24 -6.55 -3.24
N CYS A 294 -2.29 -5.62 -3.31
CA CYS A 294 -1.83 -5.00 -4.56
C CYS A 294 -0.37 -5.33 -4.88
N VAL A 295 0.14 -6.43 -4.35
CA VAL A 295 1.48 -6.90 -4.68
C VAL A 295 1.58 -7.25 -6.16
N SER A 296 2.60 -6.71 -6.83
CA SER A 296 2.86 -6.93 -8.25
C SER A 296 4.31 -6.60 -8.58
N GLN A 297 4.73 -6.92 -9.81
CA GLN A 297 5.96 -6.36 -10.37
C GLN A 297 5.64 -4.98 -10.93
N LEU A 298 6.16 -3.94 -10.28
CA LEU A 298 5.78 -2.57 -10.54
C LEU A 298 7.01 -1.66 -10.57
N ASN A 299 6.88 -0.48 -11.19
CA ASN A 299 7.97 0.48 -11.20
C ASN A 299 8.20 0.99 -9.77
N LEU A 300 9.46 0.98 -9.31
CA LEU A 300 9.85 1.32 -7.94
C LEU A 300 9.39 2.72 -7.50
N ALA A 301 9.22 3.66 -8.43
CA ALA A 301 8.63 4.96 -8.17
C ALA A 301 7.19 4.86 -7.61
N MET A 302 6.41 3.89 -8.09
CA MET A 302 5.06 3.66 -7.60
C MET A 302 5.05 3.07 -6.19
N ALA A 303 6.00 2.19 -5.87
CA ALA A 303 6.16 1.68 -4.50
C ALA A 303 6.55 2.78 -3.52
N ILE A 304 7.44 3.68 -3.93
CA ILE A 304 7.90 4.82 -3.11
C ILE A 304 6.75 5.79 -2.85
N TRP A 305 5.99 6.16 -3.88
CA TRP A 305 4.76 6.95 -3.69
C TRP A 305 3.77 6.21 -2.78
N GLY A 306 3.58 4.90 -3.01
CA GLY A 306 2.78 4.03 -2.18
C GLY A 306 3.13 4.07 -0.69
N ALA A 307 4.43 4.19 -0.37
CA ALA A 307 4.93 4.24 0.99
C ALA A 307 4.89 5.65 1.63
N MET A 308 5.16 6.69 0.84
CA MET A 308 5.35 8.06 1.34
C MET A 308 4.21 9.03 1.03
N SER A 309 3.20 8.62 0.25
CA SER A 309 2.10 9.52 -0.14
C SER A 309 1.35 10.10 1.06
N GLY A 310 1.22 9.34 2.15
CA GLY A 310 0.65 9.78 3.41
C GLY A 310 1.64 10.38 4.41
N ALA A 311 2.93 10.49 4.08
CA ALA A 311 3.96 10.93 5.02
C ALA A 311 3.82 12.41 5.42
N GLU A 312 4.41 12.81 6.55
CA GLU A 312 4.64 14.25 6.83
C GLU A 312 5.39 14.89 5.66
N THR A 313 5.02 16.13 5.31
CA THR A 313 5.64 16.86 4.20
C THR A 313 7.14 17.09 4.43
N THR A 314 7.58 17.25 5.68
CA THR A 314 9.00 17.39 6.03
C THR A 314 9.84 16.16 5.69
N LEU A 315 9.26 14.95 5.65
CA LEU A 315 9.98 13.76 5.17
C LEU A 315 10.32 13.86 3.68
N TRP A 316 9.46 14.51 2.90
CA TRP A 316 9.74 14.78 1.49
C TRP A 316 10.79 15.86 1.29
N ASP A 317 10.72 16.92 2.08
CA ASP A 317 11.63 18.07 1.97
C ASP A 317 13.04 17.73 2.44
N ASP A 318 13.15 17.09 3.62
CA ASP A 318 14.43 16.98 4.33
C ASP A 318 15.10 15.61 4.15
N HIS A 319 14.34 14.56 3.81
CA HIS A 319 14.82 13.18 3.85
C HIS A 319 14.60 12.36 2.58
N PHE A 320 13.89 12.88 1.57
CA PHE A 320 13.55 12.09 0.38
C PHE A 320 14.78 11.57 -0.34
N ASP A 321 15.77 12.42 -0.61
CA ASP A 321 16.98 12.03 -1.34
C ASP A 321 17.79 10.98 -0.53
N GLU A 322 17.89 11.14 0.79
CA GLU A 322 18.52 10.16 1.69
C GLU A 322 17.81 8.80 1.67
N LEU A 323 16.48 8.81 1.67
CA LEU A 323 15.66 7.59 1.60
C LEU A 323 15.83 6.89 0.25
N LEU A 324 15.94 7.62 -0.86
CA LEU A 324 16.24 7.04 -2.17
C LEU A 324 17.63 6.41 -2.22
N ASP A 325 18.64 7.07 -1.67
CA ASP A 325 20.00 6.54 -1.57
C ASP A 325 20.02 5.24 -0.75
N LEU A 326 19.36 5.23 0.41
CA LEU A 326 19.20 4.04 1.24
C LEU A 326 18.51 2.91 0.46
N PHE A 327 17.41 3.21 -0.23
CA PHE A 327 16.65 2.24 -1.01
C PHE A 327 17.49 1.60 -2.12
N CYS A 328 18.18 2.41 -2.92
CA CYS A 328 19.10 1.95 -3.95
C CYS A 328 20.25 1.11 -3.36
N CYS A 329 20.80 1.52 -2.22
CA CYS A 329 21.81 0.74 -1.50
C CYS A 329 21.30 -0.63 -1.06
N GLN A 330 20.07 -0.73 -0.55
CA GLN A 330 19.47 -1.99 -0.13
C GLN A 330 19.16 -2.90 -1.31
N ILE A 331 18.71 -2.36 -2.44
CA ILE A 331 18.53 -3.12 -3.69
C ILE A 331 19.84 -3.77 -4.12
N ARG A 332 20.90 -2.98 -4.22
CA ARG A 332 22.24 -3.48 -4.57
C ARG A 332 22.77 -4.46 -3.54
N GLY A 333 22.60 -4.16 -2.24
CA GLY A 333 23.03 -5.03 -1.13
C GLY A 333 22.31 -6.39 -1.14
N SER A 334 21.09 -6.43 -1.65
CA SER A 334 20.32 -7.64 -1.92
C SER A 334 20.63 -8.29 -3.29
N GLY A 335 21.69 -7.88 -3.98
CA GLY A 335 22.10 -8.46 -5.26
C GLY A 335 21.34 -7.95 -6.49
N GLY A 336 20.51 -6.93 -6.33
CA GLY A 336 19.86 -6.22 -7.43
C GLY A 336 20.81 -5.32 -8.23
N PRO A 337 20.32 -4.65 -9.28
CA PRO A 337 21.11 -3.73 -10.09
C PRO A 337 21.58 -2.51 -9.28
N THR A 338 22.62 -1.83 -9.79
CA THR A 338 22.96 -0.49 -9.32
C THR A 338 22.01 0.49 -10.00
N LEU A 339 21.11 1.08 -9.21
CA LEU A 339 20.17 2.10 -9.68
C LEU A 339 20.75 3.51 -9.46
N ASP A 340 20.33 4.45 -10.29
CA ASP A 340 20.64 5.87 -10.10
C ASP A 340 19.53 6.53 -9.25
N PRO A 341 19.86 7.03 -8.05
CA PRO A 341 18.90 7.74 -7.19
C PRO A 341 18.25 8.96 -7.87
N SER A 342 18.98 9.66 -8.73
CA SER A 342 18.47 10.84 -9.45
C SER A 342 17.41 10.44 -10.48
N GLU A 343 17.66 9.32 -11.16
CA GLU A 343 16.71 8.73 -12.10
C GLU A 343 15.43 8.26 -11.39
N LEU A 344 15.59 7.61 -10.24
CA LEU A 344 14.45 7.16 -9.44
C LEU A 344 13.64 8.34 -8.90
N SER A 345 14.31 9.39 -8.43
CA SER A 345 13.67 10.65 -8.00
C SER A 345 12.81 11.25 -9.11
N ARG A 346 13.33 11.28 -10.34
CA ARG A 346 12.61 11.74 -11.53
C ARG A 346 11.37 10.87 -11.83
N GLN A 347 11.51 9.55 -11.78
CA GLN A 347 10.39 8.63 -11.97
C GLN A 347 9.31 8.81 -10.90
N VAL A 348 9.70 9.04 -9.63
CA VAL A 348 8.77 9.36 -8.53
C VAL A 348 8.03 10.64 -8.82
N LEU A 349 8.73 11.72 -9.18
CA LEU A 349 8.11 13.02 -9.44
C LEU A 349 7.06 12.95 -10.56
N LEU A 350 7.36 12.27 -11.66
CA LEU A 350 6.42 12.09 -12.77
C LEU A 350 5.21 11.24 -12.38
N TYR A 351 5.43 10.18 -11.59
CA TYR A 351 4.33 9.36 -11.09
C TYR A 351 3.44 10.13 -10.10
N VAL A 352 4.02 10.88 -9.16
CA VAL A 352 3.34 11.79 -8.23
C VAL A 352 2.47 12.77 -9.01
N ALA A 353 3.02 13.39 -10.06
CA ALA A 353 2.31 14.34 -10.89
C ALA A 353 1.06 13.71 -11.56
N LEU A 354 1.20 12.51 -12.14
CA LEU A 354 0.08 11.75 -12.68
C LEU A 354 -0.98 11.40 -11.63
N MET A 355 -0.56 10.96 -10.44
CA MET A 355 -1.47 10.60 -9.36
C MET A 355 -2.23 11.83 -8.85
N GLY A 356 -1.53 12.96 -8.73
CA GLY A 356 -2.10 14.26 -8.38
C GLY A 356 -3.25 14.66 -9.29
N ILE A 357 -2.98 14.80 -10.59
CA ILE A 357 -3.97 15.27 -11.56
C ILE A 357 -5.16 14.32 -11.68
N THR A 358 -4.92 13.01 -11.58
CA THR A 358 -5.93 11.97 -11.84
C THR A 358 -6.85 11.78 -10.63
N TRP A 359 -6.27 11.68 -9.43
CA TRP A 359 -6.99 11.20 -8.24
C TRP A 359 -7.28 12.29 -7.20
N LEU A 360 -6.42 13.30 -7.07
CA LEU A 360 -6.43 14.17 -5.88
C LEU A 360 -7.05 15.55 -6.13
N MET A 361 -7.35 15.89 -7.38
CA MET A 361 -7.90 17.19 -7.73
C MET A 361 -9.35 17.45 -7.29
N ASP A 362 -10.06 16.45 -6.76
CA ASP A 362 -11.38 16.63 -6.14
C ASP A 362 -11.33 16.84 -4.61
N VAL A 363 -10.17 16.76 -3.98
CA VAL A 363 -10.02 16.91 -2.52
C VAL A 363 -10.63 18.21 -1.99
N PRO A 364 -10.49 19.39 -2.63
CA PRO A 364 -11.19 20.61 -2.18
C PRO A 364 -12.72 20.47 -2.11
N ALA A 365 -13.32 19.67 -2.99
CA ALA A 365 -14.77 19.39 -2.94
C ALA A 365 -15.10 18.42 -1.79
N LEU A 366 -14.26 17.39 -1.58
CA LEU A 366 -14.40 16.46 -0.46
C LEU A 366 -14.33 17.18 0.90
N ILE A 367 -13.33 18.03 1.11
CA ILE A 367 -13.17 18.80 2.36
C ILE A 367 -14.39 19.69 2.59
N ARG A 368 -14.86 20.41 1.57
CA ARG A 368 -16.08 21.25 1.70
C ARG A 368 -17.32 20.44 2.08
N ALA A 369 -17.43 19.20 1.63
CA ALA A 369 -18.58 18.34 1.94
C ALA A 369 -18.49 17.68 3.33
N LYS A 370 -17.29 17.26 3.75
CA LYS A 370 -17.09 16.43 4.94
C LYS A 370 -16.60 17.20 6.16
N ALA A 371 -15.86 18.28 5.95
CA ALA A 371 -15.26 19.10 7.00
C ALA A 371 -15.40 20.61 6.68
N PRO A 372 -16.63 21.13 6.47
CA PRO A 372 -16.86 22.51 6.04
C PRO A 372 -16.36 23.57 7.04
N GLU A 373 -16.23 23.25 8.32
CA GLU A 373 -15.76 24.19 9.35
C GLU A 373 -14.29 23.99 9.72
N ALA A 374 -13.60 23.03 9.11
CA ALA A 374 -12.21 22.77 9.42
C ALA A 374 -11.30 23.92 8.94
N THR A 375 -10.35 24.27 9.79
CA THR A 375 -9.36 25.32 9.58
C THR A 375 -7.93 24.77 9.55
N ARG A 376 -7.70 23.59 10.14
CA ARG A 376 -6.41 22.90 10.19
C ARG A 376 -6.59 21.39 10.01
N ARG A 377 -5.55 20.72 9.49
CA ARG A 377 -5.59 19.27 9.25
C ARG A 377 -5.83 18.41 10.51
N THR A 378 -5.53 18.96 11.68
CA THR A 378 -5.71 18.29 12.98
C THR A 378 -7.12 18.43 13.56
N ASP A 379 -8.02 19.16 12.89
CA ASP A 379 -9.40 19.26 13.35
C ASP A 379 -10.09 17.88 13.30
N PRO A 380 -10.89 17.49 14.31
CA PRO A 380 -11.46 16.13 14.41
C PRO A 380 -12.21 15.66 13.16
N ALA A 381 -12.93 16.57 12.49
CA ALA A 381 -13.65 16.25 11.25
C ALA A 381 -12.76 15.83 10.08
N ILE A 382 -11.46 16.19 10.13
CA ILE A 382 -10.44 15.70 9.21
C ILE A 382 -9.67 14.56 9.86
N ARG A 383 -9.10 14.79 11.06
CA ARG A 383 -8.21 13.86 11.75
C ARG A 383 -8.81 12.49 11.95
N ASP A 384 -10.09 12.38 12.32
CA ASP A 384 -10.71 11.11 12.71
C ASP A 384 -11.36 10.36 11.52
N ASP A 385 -11.39 10.98 10.33
CA ASP A 385 -11.86 10.36 9.09
C ASP A 385 -10.67 10.12 8.15
N GLU A 386 -10.20 8.86 8.06
CA GLU A 386 -9.07 8.50 7.21
C GLU A 386 -9.28 8.88 5.74
N GLY A 387 -10.49 8.75 5.21
CA GLY A 387 -10.79 9.10 3.81
C GLY A 387 -10.60 10.60 3.54
N VAL A 388 -10.83 11.44 4.55
CA VAL A 388 -10.63 12.89 4.48
C VAL A 388 -9.17 13.27 4.76
N ARG A 389 -8.59 12.76 5.86
CA ARG A 389 -7.20 13.04 6.24
C ARG A 389 -6.20 12.58 5.19
N ALA A 390 -6.34 11.34 4.72
CA ALA A 390 -5.38 10.74 3.82
C ALA A 390 -5.35 11.49 2.48
N THR A 391 -6.52 11.78 1.92
CA THR A 391 -6.61 12.48 0.64
C THR A 391 -6.11 13.94 0.73
N LEU A 392 -6.34 14.64 1.86
CA LEU A 392 -5.76 15.96 2.10
C LEU A 392 -4.22 15.92 2.21
N GLN A 393 -3.67 14.99 2.98
CA GLN A 393 -2.21 14.87 3.13
C GLN A 393 -1.55 14.48 1.80
N MET A 394 -2.13 13.54 1.06
CA MET A 394 -1.64 13.14 -0.26
C MET A 394 -1.67 14.30 -1.26
N LEU A 395 -2.77 15.08 -1.31
CA LEU A 395 -2.81 16.29 -2.13
C LEU A 395 -1.72 17.28 -1.71
N THR A 396 -1.54 17.49 -0.41
CA THR A 396 -0.52 18.39 0.13
C THR A 396 0.88 17.98 -0.34
N ASN A 397 1.20 16.68 -0.25
CA ASN A 397 2.49 16.15 -0.69
C ASN A 397 2.69 16.26 -2.21
N VAL A 398 1.65 16.04 -3.03
CA VAL A 398 1.71 16.30 -4.48
C VAL A 398 2.07 17.76 -4.75
N LEU A 399 1.34 18.70 -4.16
CA LEU A 399 1.54 20.12 -4.41
C LEU A 399 2.92 20.57 -3.93
N ASN A 400 3.35 20.08 -2.76
CA ASN A 400 4.66 20.44 -2.21
C ASN A 400 5.81 19.92 -3.06
N LEU A 401 5.74 18.68 -3.55
CA LEU A 401 6.73 18.14 -4.48
C LEU A 401 6.74 18.89 -5.81
N TRP A 402 5.56 19.31 -6.29
CA TRP A 402 5.44 20.10 -7.51
C TRP A 402 6.05 21.50 -7.34
N GLU A 403 5.93 22.10 -6.17
CA GLU A 403 6.52 23.40 -5.85
C GLU A 403 8.04 23.32 -5.69
N SER A 404 8.51 22.31 -4.95
CA SER A 404 9.91 22.16 -4.55
C SER A 404 10.80 21.45 -5.58
N ARG A 405 10.22 20.74 -6.55
CA ARG A 405 10.96 19.99 -7.59
C ARG A 405 10.50 20.39 -8.99
N ASP A 406 11.41 20.39 -9.94
CA ASP A 406 11.14 20.83 -11.31
C ASP A 406 10.46 19.73 -12.16
N VAL A 407 9.13 19.69 -12.11
CA VAL A 407 8.31 18.75 -12.87
C VAL A 407 8.48 18.94 -14.38
N SER A 408 8.61 20.18 -14.83
CA SER A 408 8.83 20.52 -16.25
C SER A 408 10.16 19.96 -16.76
N CYS A 409 11.23 20.09 -15.99
CA CYS A 409 12.53 19.50 -16.31
C CYS A 409 12.46 17.98 -16.34
N ALA A 410 11.82 17.36 -15.34
CA ALA A 410 11.62 15.91 -15.31
C ALA A 410 10.89 15.40 -16.55
N LEU A 411 9.86 16.13 -16.99
CA LEU A 411 9.07 15.79 -18.17
C LEU A 411 9.88 15.91 -19.47
N ASN A 412 10.62 17.01 -19.66
CA ASN A 412 11.44 17.23 -20.85
C ASN A 412 12.48 16.11 -21.08
N GLN A 413 12.96 15.51 -19.99
CA GLN A 413 13.94 14.42 -20.06
C GLN A 413 13.32 13.04 -20.34
N THR A 414 11.99 12.93 -20.46
CA THR A 414 11.31 11.68 -20.90
C THR A 414 11.38 11.45 -22.41
N GLY A 415 11.89 12.43 -23.17
CA GLY A 415 11.90 12.41 -24.64
C GLY A 415 10.51 12.62 -25.24
N ALA A 416 9.63 13.29 -24.50
CA ALA A 416 8.28 13.68 -24.90
C ALA A 416 8.25 15.01 -25.68
#